data_AF-Q9CBV0-F1
#
_entry.id   AF-Q9CBV0-F1
#
_cell.length_a   1.000
_cell.length_b   1.000
_cell.length_c   1.000
_cell.angle_alpha   90.00
_cell.angle_beta   90.00
_cell.angle_gamma   90.00
#
_symmetry.space_group_name_H-M   'P 1'
#
loop_
_entity.id
_entity.type
_entity.pdbx_description
1 polymer ?
#
loop_
_entity_poly.entity_id
_entity_poly.type
_entity_poly.pdbx_seq_one_letter_code
_entity_poly.pdbx_strand_id
1 'polypeptide(L)'
;MTYAAYRDVRFVLTNMTEDYTQQLADEVSRRDGSGLWLYITELDTAAHAFGIGSYQWHDAAAHVNGLLTHLTEVLPRNAVLLVTANHGVLNVPNDSSIDVNADPTSARRNTGGRRRAANALPTHSTPAPQST
;
A
#
# COMPACT_ATOMS: atom_id res chain seq x y z
N MET A 1 7.06 5.86 12.11
CA MET A 1 8.23 5.28 12.80
C MET A 1 9.24 4.96 11.70
N THR A 2 9.88 5.97 11.12
CA THR A 2 10.71 5.80 9.90
C THR A 2 12.06 6.52 10.02
N TYR A 3 12.13 7.59 10.80
CA TYR A 3 13.38 8.35 11.03
C TYR A 3 14.45 7.56 11.82
N ALA A 4 14.08 6.50 12.53
CA ALA A 4 14.99 5.83 13.48
C ALA A 4 15.90 4.76 12.84
N ALA A 5 15.59 4.23 11.66
CA ALA A 5 16.30 3.08 11.10
C ALA A 5 17.31 3.44 10.01
N TYR A 6 17.13 4.57 9.33
CA TYR A 6 17.94 4.91 8.17
C TYR A 6 18.51 6.32 8.33
N ARG A 7 19.84 6.43 8.40
CA ARG A 7 20.53 7.72 8.38
C ARG A 7 20.40 8.34 6.99
N ASP A 8 20.19 9.66 6.94
CA ASP A 8 20.18 10.47 5.71
C ASP A 8 19.17 10.06 4.63
N VAL A 9 18.00 9.53 5.01
CA VAL A 9 16.93 9.22 4.05
C VAL A 9 16.28 10.50 3.53
N ARG A 10 16.37 10.67 2.21
CA ARG A 10 15.54 11.61 1.48
C ARG A 10 14.26 10.91 1.04
N PHE A 11 13.12 11.36 1.55
CA PHE A 11 11.81 10.91 1.08
C PHE A 11 11.41 11.71 -0.14
N VAL A 12 11.05 11.03 -1.22
CA VAL A 12 10.45 11.63 -2.41
C VAL A 12 9.05 11.05 -2.53
N LEU A 13 8.05 11.93 -2.53
CA LEU A 13 6.68 11.53 -2.85
C LEU A 13 6.55 11.54 -4.37
N THR A 14 6.10 10.43 -4.92
CA THR A 14 5.67 10.33 -6.31
C THR A 14 4.15 10.36 -6.35
N ASN A 15 3.57 10.89 -7.42
CA ASN A 15 2.15 10.73 -7.66
C ASN A 15 1.91 9.44 -8.45
N MET A 16 0.70 8.89 -8.35
CA MET A 16 0.35 7.60 -8.95
C MET A 16 0.20 7.67 -10.48
N THR A 17 0.19 8.86 -11.06
CA THR A 17 -0.11 9.06 -12.49
C THR A 17 1.14 9.29 -13.34
N GLU A 18 2.23 9.74 -12.72
CA GLU A 18 3.47 9.99 -13.43
C GLU A 18 4.32 8.73 -13.51
N ASP A 19 4.85 8.48 -14.69
CA ASP A 19 5.94 7.54 -14.85
C ASP A 19 7.24 8.15 -14.32
N TYR A 20 7.59 7.79 -13.09
CA TYR A 20 8.81 8.23 -12.43
C TYR A 20 9.98 7.27 -12.62
N THR A 21 9.85 6.24 -13.47
CA THR A 21 10.86 5.18 -13.60
C THR A 21 12.20 5.71 -14.14
N GLN A 22 12.18 6.63 -15.12
CA GLN A 22 13.41 7.25 -15.61
C GLN A 22 14.10 8.08 -14.51
N GLN A 23 13.34 8.84 -13.73
CA GLN A 23 13.88 9.61 -12.61
C GLN A 23 14.51 8.70 -11.55
N LEU A 24 13.91 7.53 -11.30
CA LEU A 24 14.47 6.51 -10.42
C LEU A 24 15.76 5.91 -11.00
N ALA A 25 15.79 5.59 -12.30
CA ALA A 25 16.97 5.06 -12.96
C ALA A 25 18.14 6.06 -12.95
N ASP A 26 17.86 7.34 -13.16
CA ASP A 26 18.86 8.41 -13.07
C ASP A 26 19.39 8.57 -11.64
N GLU A 27 18.51 8.45 -10.63
CA GLU A 27 18.89 8.49 -9.22
C GLU A 27 19.75 7.28 -8.83
N VAL A 28 19.41 6.07 -9.31
CA VAL A 28 20.23 4.87 -9.13
C VAL A 28 21.61 5.04 -9.79
N SER A 29 21.65 5.60 -11.00
CA SER A 29 22.90 5.82 -11.74
C SER A 29 23.84 6.83 -11.08
N ARG A 30 23.29 7.85 -10.42
CA ARG A 30 24.08 8.87 -9.70
C ARG A 30 24.60 8.39 -8.35
N ARG A 31 24.04 7.31 -7.80
CA ARG A 31 24.41 6.79 -6.48
C ARG A 31 25.60 5.86 -6.60
N ASP A 32 26.72 6.23 -5.98
CA ASP A 32 27.90 5.38 -5.88
C ASP A 32 27.69 4.31 -4.79
N GLY A 33 27.00 3.21 -5.15
CA GLY A 33 26.78 2.05 -4.27
C GLY A 33 25.70 2.21 -3.19
N SER A 34 25.09 3.39 -3.04
CA SER A 34 23.95 3.57 -2.12
C SER A 34 22.64 3.07 -2.76
N GLY A 35 21.89 2.25 -2.02
CA GLY A 35 20.60 1.72 -2.48
C GLY A 35 19.49 2.79 -2.49
N LEU A 36 18.49 2.58 -3.34
CA LEU A 36 17.22 3.31 -3.34
C LEU A 36 16.12 2.36 -2.87
N TRP A 37 15.22 2.87 -2.01
CA TRP A 37 14.06 2.12 -1.53
C TRP A 37 12.78 2.77 -2.06
N LEU A 38 12.00 2.03 -2.86
CA LEU A 38 10.69 2.43 -3.35
C LEU A 38 9.61 1.66 -2.58
N TYR A 39 8.59 2.37 -2.09
CA TYR A 39 7.44 1.77 -1.41
C TYR A 39 6.16 2.16 -2.16
N ILE A 40 5.45 1.15 -2.66
CA ILE A 40 4.21 1.30 -3.42
C ILE A 40 3.06 0.77 -2.55
N THR A 41 2.03 1.59 -2.35
CA THR A 41 0.91 1.34 -1.43
C THR A 41 -0.38 0.94 -2.11
N GLU A 42 -0.47 1.16 -3.41
CA GLU A 42 -1.70 1.16 -4.18
C GLU A 42 -2.36 -0.21 -4.14
N LEU A 43 -1.56 -1.28 -4.27
CA LEU A 43 -2.05 -2.65 -4.25
C LEU A 43 -2.63 -3.04 -2.89
N ASP A 44 -1.96 -2.66 -1.80
CA ASP A 44 -2.44 -2.90 -0.43
C ASP A 44 -3.68 -2.06 -0.11
N THR A 45 -3.66 -0.79 -0.53
CA THR A 45 -4.80 0.13 -0.36
C THR A 45 -6.05 -0.39 -1.06
N ALA A 46 -5.91 -0.86 -2.31
CA ALA A 46 -7.00 -1.46 -3.06
C ALA A 46 -7.49 -2.77 -2.41
N ALA A 47 -6.58 -3.62 -1.93
CA ALA A 47 -6.94 -4.85 -1.22
C ALA A 47 -7.71 -4.56 0.08
N HIS A 48 -7.31 -3.53 0.83
CA HIS A 48 -8.00 -3.11 2.05
C HIS A 48 -9.38 -2.50 1.80
N ALA A 49 -9.54 -1.70 0.74
CA ALA A 49 -10.79 -1.00 0.46
C ALA A 49 -11.83 -1.87 -0.27
N PHE A 50 -11.38 -2.76 -1.17
CA PHE A 50 -12.26 -3.47 -2.11
C PHE A 50 -12.07 -5.00 -2.11
N GLY A 51 -11.07 -5.52 -1.40
CA GLY A 51 -10.72 -6.94 -1.41
C GLY A 51 -9.85 -7.33 -2.60
N ILE A 52 -9.08 -8.41 -2.43
CA ILE A 52 -8.30 -9.03 -3.50
C ILE A 52 -9.25 -9.54 -4.59
N GLY A 53 -8.87 -9.34 -5.86
CA GLY A 53 -9.65 -9.78 -7.02
C GLY A 53 -10.77 -8.81 -7.43
N SER A 54 -10.96 -7.72 -6.70
CA SER A 54 -11.79 -6.61 -7.16
C SER A 54 -11.18 -5.94 -8.40
N TYR A 55 -12.00 -5.22 -9.16
CA TYR A 55 -11.53 -4.43 -10.31
C TYR A 55 -10.40 -3.46 -9.90
N GLN A 56 -10.57 -2.78 -8.77
CA GLN A 56 -9.60 -1.83 -8.23
C GLN A 56 -8.28 -2.50 -7.86
N TRP A 57 -8.33 -3.72 -7.31
CA TRP A 57 -7.13 -4.49 -7.01
C TRP A 57 -6.40 -4.92 -8.28
N HIS A 58 -7.13 -5.35 -9.32
CA HIS A 58 -6.54 -5.69 -10.61
C HIS A 58 -5.95 -4.48 -11.35
N ASP A 59 -6.62 -3.33 -11.31
CA ASP A 59 -6.13 -2.07 -11.89
C ASP A 59 -4.84 -1.62 -11.19
N ALA A 60 -4.82 -1.64 -9.85
CA ALA A 60 -3.61 -1.37 -9.08
C ALA A 60 -2.49 -2.37 -9.41
N ALA A 61 -2.79 -3.67 -9.53
CA ALA A 61 -1.81 -4.69 -9.90
C ALA A 61 -1.22 -4.46 -11.30
N ALA A 62 -2.06 -4.07 -12.27
CA ALA A 62 -1.64 -3.75 -13.62
C ALA A 62 -0.71 -2.52 -13.63
N HIS A 63 -1.02 -1.50 -12.85
CA HIS A 63 -0.17 -0.33 -12.69
C HIS A 63 1.19 -0.69 -12.08
N VAL A 64 1.23 -1.45 -10.98
CA VAL A 64 2.50 -1.92 -10.38
C VAL A 64 3.30 -2.76 -11.36
N ASN A 65 2.65 -3.64 -12.12
CA ASN A 65 3.31 -4.41 -13.17
C ASN A 65 3.93 -3.52 -14.25
N GLY A 66 3.22 -2.48 -14.69
CA GLY A 66 3.75 -1.49 -15.64
C GLY A 66 4.99 -0.78 -15.11
N LEU A 67 4.94 -0.29 -13.87
CA LEU A 67 6.08 0.35 -13.21
C LEU A 67 7.29 -0.58 -13.11
N LEU A 68 7.09 -1.84 -12.69
CA LEU A 68 8.17 -2.82 -12.58
C LEU A 68 8.75 -3.18 -13.95
N THR A 69 7.89 -3.35 -14.96
CA THR A 69 8.32 -3.63 -16.34
C THR A 69 9.21 -2.51 -16.84
N HIS A 70 8.76 -1.26 -16.74
CA HIS A 70 9.54 -0.13 -17.21
C HIS A 70 10.84 0.04 -16.40
N LEU A 71 10.83 -0.15 -15.08
CA LEU A 71 12.07 -0.19 -14.28
C LEU A 71 13.07 -1.22 -14.80
N THR A 72 12.63 -2.43 -15.16
CA THR A 72 13.54 -3.44 -15.73
C THR A 72 14.12 -3.05 -17.09
N GLU A 73 13.46 -2.16 -17.82
CA GLU A 73 13.93 -1.65 -19.12
C GLU A 73 14.91 -0.48 -18.99
N VAL A 74 14.68 0.44 -18.04
CA VAL A 74 15.50 1.66 -17.89
C VAL A 74 16.65 1.55 -16.89
N LEU A 75 16.62 0.58 -15.96
CA LEU A 75 17.68 0.45 -14.97
C LEU A 75 19.04 0.14 -15.62
N PRO A 76 20.15 0.68 -15.08
CA PRO A 76 21.50 0.33 -15.54
C PRO A 76 21.76 -1.18 -15.49
N ARG A 77 22.56 -1.70 -16.42
CA ARG A 77 22.86 -3.15 -16.52
C ARG A 77 23.52 -3.75 -15.27
N ASN A 78 24.17 -2.93 -14.44
CA ASN A 78 24.81 -3.32 -13.19
C ASN A 78 23.93 -3.08 -11.96
N ALA A 79 22.68 -2.63 -12.13
CA ALA A 79 21.74 -2.46 -11.04
C ALA A 79 21.09 -3.79 -10.64
N VAL A 80 20.69 -3.90 -9.37
CA VAL A 80 19.90 -5.02 -8.84
C VAL A 80 18.55 -4.47 -8.37
N LEU A 81 17.46 -5.04 -8.89
CA LEU A 81 16.11 -4.75 -8.44
C LEU A 81 15.62 -5.87 -7.52
N LEU A 82 15.37 -5.55 -6.25
CA LEU A 82 14.76 -6.46 -5.28
C LEU A 82 13.32 -6.02 -5.02
N VAL A 83 12.36 -6.88 -5.33
CA VAL A 83 10.92 -6.65 -5.09
C VAL A 83 10.46 -7.53 -3.95
N THR A 84 9.77 -6.95 -2.96
CA THR A 84 9.27 -7.67 -1.78
C THR A 84 7.94 -7.11 -1.31
N ALA A 85 7.24 -7.87 -0.48
CA ALA A 85 6.03 -7.45 0.22
C ALA A 85 6.24 -7.58 1.73
N ASN A 86 5.66 -6.66 2.50
CA ASN A 86 5.69 -6.70 3.96
C ASN A 86 4.69 -7.71 4.54
N HIS A 87 3.59 -7.99 3.84
CA HIS A 87 2.60 -9.00 4.19
C HIS A 87 1.79 -9.46 2.97
N GLY A 88 1.04 -10.55 3.13
CA GLY A 88 -0.06 -10.90 2.24
C GLY A 88 -1.37 -10.26 2.68
N VAL A 89 -2.42 -10.42 1.87
CA VAL A 89 -3.80 -10.03 2.22
C VAL A 89 -4.72 -11.22 1.96
N LEU A 90 -5.84 -11.31 2.68
CA LEU A 90 -6.86 -12.35 2.51
C LEU A 90 -8.25 -11.70 2.56
N ASN A 91 -9.15 -12.14 1.68
CA ASN A 91 -10.56 -11.78 1.79
C ASN A 91 -11.19 -12.59 2.93
N VAL A 92 -11.68 -11.90 3.97
CA VAL A 92 -12.36 -12.52 5.11
C VAL A 92 -13.85 -12.21 5.00
N PRO A 93 -14.73 -13.21 4.92
CA PRO A 93 -16.17 -13.00 5.00
C PRO A 93 -16.58 -12.24 6.27
N ASN A 94 -17.56 -11.34 6.17
CA ASN A 94 -17.97 -10.49 7.29
C ASN A 94 -18.41 -11.30 8.52
N ASP A 95 -19.06 -12.45 8.30
CA ASP A 95 -19.52 -13.38 9.34
C ASP A 95 -18.38 -14.16 10.02
N SER A 96 -17.18 -14.13 9.45
CA SER A 96 -15.98 -14.80 9.94
C SER A 96 -14.99 -13.83 10.60
N SER A 97 -15.33 -12.54 10.65
CA SER A 97 -14.48 -11.50 11.27
C SER A 97 -14.88 -11.26 12.73
N ILE A 98 -13.88 -11.15 13.62
CA ILE A 98 -14.08 -10.80 15.04
C ILE A 98 -13.39 -9.47 15.28
N ASP A 99 -14.15 -8.43 15.63
CA ASP A 99 -13.58 -7.18 16.14
C ASP A 99 -13.30 -7.32 17.65
N VAL A 100 -12.01 -7.45 17.98
CA VAL A 100 -11.51 -7.58 19.35
C VAL A 100 -11.85 -6.35 20.21
N ASN A 101 -12.06 -5.17 19.61
CA ASN A 101 -12.46 -3.97 20.35
C ASN A 101 -13.98 -3.87 20.54
N ALA A 102 -14.78 -4.49 19.67
CA ALA A 102 -16.23 -4.52 19.81
C ALA A 102 -16.70 -5.48 20.91
N ASP A 103 -15.88 -6.49 21.24
CA ASP A 103 -16.12 -7.39 22.36
C ASP A 103 -15.51 -6.83 23.67
N PRO A 104 -16.33 -6.29 24.59
CA PRO A 104 -15.82 -5.79 25.88
C PRO A 104 -15.15 -6.89 26.72
N THR A 105 -15.41 -8.17 26.46
CA THR A 105 -14.77 -9.28 27.18
C THR A 105 -13.37 -9.62 26.63
N SER A 106 -13.05 -9.19 25.41
CA SER A 106 -11.77 -9.42 24.75
C SER A 106 -10.64 -8.50 25.23
N ALA A 107 -10.97 -7.30 25.74
CA ALA A 107 -9.99 -6.34 26.26
C ALA A 107 -9.15 -6.90 27.42
N ARG A 108 -9.65 -7.91 28.14
CA ARG A 108 -8.95 -8.52 29.27
C ARG A 108 -7.91 -9.58 28.86
N ARG A 109 -7.97 -10.11 27.64
CA ARG A 109 -7.09 -11.22 27.22
C ARG A 109 -5.83 -10.77 26.46
N ASN A 110 -5.85 -9.61 25.79
CA ASN A 110 -4.75 -9.18 24.93
C ASN A 110 -4.26 -7.76 25.25
N THR A 111 -3.69 -7.55 26.44
CA THR A 111 -2.83 -6.38 26.71
C THR A 111 -1.49 -6.59 26.01
N GLY A 112 -1.36 -6.15 24.75
CA GLY A 112 -0.06 -6.18 24.05
C GLY A 112 0.01 -5.61 22.64
N GLY A 113 -1.10 -5.22 21.99
CA GLY A 113 -1.10 -4.83 20.57
C GLY A 113 -1.59 -3.41 20.29
N ARG A 114 -0.77 -2.61 19.60
CA ARG A 114 -1.05 -1.23 19.16
C ARG A 114 -2.27 -1.13 18.24
N ARG A 115 -2.99 0.00 18.40
CA ARG A 115 -4.21 0.47 17.72
C ARG A 115 -4.17 0.34 16.19
N ARG A 116 -5.20 -0.28 15.57
CA ARG A 116 -5.57 -0.06 14.16
C ARG A 116 -6.60 1.09 14.09
N ALA A 117 -6.37 2.05 13.21
CA ALA A 117 -7.35 3.08 12.88
C ALA A 117 -8.54 2.42 12.16
N ALA A 118 -9.74 2.58 12.70
CA ALA A 118 -10.97 2.19 12.03
C ALA A 118 -11.18 3.16 10.85
N ASN A 119 -11.09 2.65 9.62
CA ASN A 119 -11.60 3.35 8.45
C ASN A 119 -13.13 3.32 8.52
N ALA A 120 -13.72 4.32 9.18
CA ALA A 120 -15.11 4.67 8.96
C ALA A 120 -15.18 5.48 7.67
N LEU A 121 -15.44 4.83 6.54
CA LEU A 121 -15.93 5.54 5.35
C LEU A 121 -17.36 6.02 5.68
N PRO A 122 -17.68 7.32 5.55
CA PRO A 122 -19.03 7.80 5.77
C PRO A 122 -19.96 7.22 4.70
N THR A 123 -20.97 6.50 5.14
CA THR A 123 -22.07 6.05 4.28
C THR A 123 -22.74 7.28 3.66
N HIS A 124 -22.64 7.43 2.35
CA HIS A 124 -23.52 8.32 1.59
C HIS A 124 -24.95 7.78 1.72
N SER A 125 -25.72 8.32 2.66
CA SER A 125 -27.17 8.17 2.67
C SER A 125 -27.73 8.97 1.49
N THR A 126 -28.15 8.28 0.43
CA THR A 126 -29.01 8.86 -0.62
C THR A 126 -30.34 9.27 0.02
N PRO A 127 -30.84 10.52 -0.17
CA PRO A 127 -32.08 10.95 0.46
C PRO A 127 -33.29 10.28 -0.21
N ALA A 128 -34.27 9.90 0.62
CA ALA A 128 -35.53 9.32 0.20
C ALA A 128 -36.34 10.28 -0.69
N PRO A 129 -37.07 9.77 -1.71
CA PRO A 129 -37.94 10.59 -2.54
C PRO A 129 -39.14 11.09 -1.73
N GLN A 130 -39.41 12.40 -1.81
CA GLN A 130 -40.63 12.99 -1.24
C GLN A 130 -41.84 12.52 -2.04
N SER A 131 -42.76 11.82 -1.39
CA SER A 131 -44.11 11.54 -1.89
C SER A 131 -45.06 12.60 -1.36
N THR A 132 -45.55 13.47 -2.25
CA THR A 132 -46.96 13.75 -2.62
C THR A 132 -47.04 15.10 -3.30
#